data_AF-Q8VXR8-F1
#
_entry.id   AF-Q8VXR8-F1
#
_cell.length_a   1.000
_cell.length_b   1.000
_cell.length_c   1.000
_cell.angle_alpha   90.00
_cell.angle_beta   90.00
_cell.angle_gamma   90.00
#
_symmetry.space_group_name_H-M   'P 1'
#
loop_
_entity.id
_entity.type
_entity.pdbx_description
1 polymer ?
#
loop_
_entity_poly.entity_id
_entity_poly.type
_entity_poly.pdbx_seq_one_letter_code
_entity_poly.pdbx_strand_id
1 'polypeptide(L)'
;GMGGVGKTTIARLVYEAIKDEFNISCFLADIRESVSKTNGLVNIQMELLSHLNIRSDDFYNVHDGKKILANSLSNKKILLVLDDVNELSQLESLAWKQEWFGKGSRIIITTR
;
A
#
# COMPACT_ATOMS: atom_id res chain seq x y z
N GLY A 1 -1.64 -16.61 8.55
CA GLY A 1 -1.77 -17.21 9.92
C GLY A 1 -3.20 -17.08 10.39
N MET A 2 -3.72 -17.98 11.24
CA MET A 2 -5.16 -18.19 11.49
C MET A 2 -6.04 -16.93 11.49
N GLY A 3 -7.20 -17.01 10.82
CA GLY A 3 -8.18 -15.93 10.77
C GLY A 3 -8.70 -15.56 12.16
N GLY A 4 -9.06 -14.29 12.36
CA GLY A 4 -9.66 -13.83 13.63
C GLY A 4 -8.69 -13.54 14.78
N VAL A 5 -7.39 -13.78 14.61
CA VAL A 5 -6.37 -13.56 15.68
C VAL A 5 -6.08 -12.07 15.96
N GLY A 6 -6.67 -11.13 15.20
CA GLY A 6 -6.51 -9.69 15.43
C GLY A 6 -5.33 -9.02 14.70
N LYS A 7 -4.80 -9.63 13.63
CA LYS A 7 -3.68 -9.10 12.84
C LYS A 7 -3.95 -7.68 12.30
N THR A 8 -5.12 -7.48 11.69
CA THR A 8 -5.59 -6.16 11.21
C THR A 8 -5.65 -5.15 12.35
N THR A 9 -6.16 -5.55 13.52
CA THR A 9 -6.26 -4.69 14.70
C THR A 9 -4.88 -4.24 15.18
N ILE A 10 -3.92 -5.17 15.30
CA ILE A 10 -2.55 -4.86 15.71
C ILE A 10 -1.88 -3.95 14.67
N ALA A 11 -2.00 -4.27 13.38
CA ALA A 11 -1.42 -3.46 12.32
C ALA A 11 -1.96 -2.01 12.35
N ARG A 12 -3.26 -1.84 12.62
CA ARG A 12 -3.88 -0.52 12.77
C ARG A 12 -3.39 0.23 14.00
N LEU A 13 -3.28 -0.44 15.16
CA LEU A 13 -2.73 0.18 16.37
C LEU A 13 -1.28 0.61 16.19
N VAL A 14 -0.46 -0.22 15.54
CA VAL A 14 0.92 0.15 15.20
C VAL A 14 0.93 1.34 14.26
N TYR A 15 0.14 1.30 13.18
CA TYR A 15 0.04 2.41 12.23
C TYR A 15 -0.27 3.74 12.93
N GLU A 16 -1.34 3.80 13.71
CA GLU A 16 -1.74 5.02 14.42
C GLU A 16 -0.67 5.50 15.39
N ALA A 17 0.08 4.59 16.03
CA ALA A 17 1.11 4.94 16.99
C ALA A 17 2.36 5.59 16.39
N ILE A 18 2.72 5.25 15.14
CA ILE A 18 3.99 5.68 14.53
C ILE A 18 3.83 6.50 13.25
N LYS A 19 2.60 6.69 12.72
CA LYS A 19 2.38 7.34 11.41
C LYS A 19 2.99 8.73 11.30
N ASP A 20 3.03 9.49 12.40
CA ASP A 20 3.52 10.86 12.43
C ASP A 20 5.06 10.95 12.38
N GLU A 21 5.77 9.82 12.49
CA GLU A 21 7.23 9.75 12.32
C GLU A 21 7.68 9.69 10.85
N PHE A 22 6.74 9.61 9.90
CA PHE A 22 7.00 9.40 8.49
C PHE A 22 6.55 10.60 7.66
N ASN A 23 7.17 10.81 6.49
CA ASN A 23 6.76 11.89 5.59
C ASN A 23 5.40 11.62 4.97
N ILE A 24 5.13 10.34 4.68
CA ILE A 24 3.87 9.84 4.17
C ILE A 24 3.52 8.59 4.99
N SER A 25 2.24 8.46 5.33
CA SER A 25 1.68 7.27 5.94
C SER A 25 0.39 6.87 5.20
N CYS A 26 0.23 5.58 4.95
CA CYS A 26 -0.95 5.03 4.27
C CYS A 26 -1.30 3.66 4.83
N PHE A 27 -2.60 3.44 5.07
CA PHE A 27 -3.17 2.16 5.48
C PHE A 27 -4.18 1.74 4.42
N LEU A 28 -3.85 0.72 3.64
CA LEU A 28 -4.73 0.14 2.62
C LEU A 28 -5.40 -1.10 3.21
N ALA A 29 -6.69 -0.98 3.51
CA ALA A 29 -7.49 -2.03 4.13
C ALA A 29 -8.03 -3.04 3.10
N ASP A 30 -8.26 -4.28 3.56
CA ASP A 30 -9.05 -5.28 2.84
C ASP A 30 -8.61 -5.51 1.38
N ILE A 31 -7.29 -5.58 1.12
CA ILE A 31 -6.72 -5.63 -0.24
C ILE A 31 -7.31 -6.79 -1.04
N ARG A 32 -7.38 -7.99 -0.47
CA ARG A 32 -7.97 -9.14 -1.15
C ARG A 32 -9.41 -8.88 -1.62
N GLU A 33 -10.23 -8.23 -0.80
CA GLU A 33 -11.59 -7.88 -1.19
C GLU A 33 -11.59 -6.80 -2.27
N SER A 34 -10.81 -5.74 -2.06
CA SER A 34 -10.73 -4.60 -2.98
C SER A 34 -10.24 -5.00 -4.37
N VAL A 35 -9.29 -5.93 -4.47
CA VAL A 35 -8.77 -6.45 -5.74
C VAL A 35 -9.81 -7.26 -6.52
N SER A 36 -10.77 -7.89 -5.82
CA SER A 36 -11.83 -8.67 -6.47
C SER A 36 -12.89 -7.82 -7.20
N LYS A 37 -12.90 -6.50 -6.93
CA LYS A 37 -13.83 -5.54 -7.55
C LYS A 37 -13.34 -5.15 -8.95
N THR A 38 -14.25 -4.64 -9.79
CA THR A 38 -13.90 -4.11 -11.12
C THR A 38 -12.83 -3.03 -11.00
N ASN A 39 -11.73 -3.17 -11.75
CA ASN A 39 -10.54 -2.31 -11.67
C ASN A 39 -9.92 -2.21 -10.27
N GLY A 40 -10.12 -3.22 -9.41
CA GLY A 40 -9.73 -3.19 -8.00
C GLY A 40 -8.29 -2.78 -7.74
N LEU A 41 -7.32 -3.40 -8.42
CA LEU A 41 -5.90 -3.01 -8.28
C LEU A 41 -5.63 -1.58 -8.73
N VAL A 42 -6.24 -1.12 -9.82
CA VAL A 42 -6.08 0.25 -10.31
C VAL A 42 -6.60 1.23 -9.25
N ASN A 43 -7.78 0.96 -8.68
CA ASN A 43 -8.37 1.80 -7.64
C ASN A 43 -7.49 1.88 -6.38
N ILE A 44 -6.90 0.77 -5.95
CA ILE A 44 -5.95 0.76 -4.82
C ILE A 44 -4.70 1.59 -5.15
N GLN A 45 -4.18 1.50 -6.38
CA GLN A 45 -3.04 2.33 -6.79
C GLN A 45 -3.40 3.83 -6.80
N MET A 46 -4.61 4.18 -7.24
CA MET A 46 -5.12 5.56 -7.19
C MET A 46 -5.28 6.05 -5.75
N GLU A 47 -5.81 5.21 -4.86
CA GLU A 47 -5.91 5.51 -3.42
C GLU A 47 -4.53 5.81 -2.82
N LEU A 48 -3.54 4.95 -3.06
CA LEU A 48 -2.17 5.17 -2.59
C LEU A 48 -1.55 6.46 -3.15
N LEU A 49 -1.80 6.78 -4.42
CA LEU A 49 -1.35 8.04 -5.02
C LEU A 49 -2.03 9.27 -4.41
N SER A 50 -3.29 9.16 -4.01
CA SER A 50 -4.01 10.24 -3.33
C SER A 50 -3.37 10.59 -1.98
N HIS A 51 -2.88 9.59 -1.23
CA HIS A 51 -2.09 9.80 -0.01
C HIS A 51 -0.75 10.52 -0.26
N LEU A 52 -0.25 10.47 -1.49
CA LEU A 52 0.95 11.18 -1.93
C LEU A 52 0.65 12.60 -2.45
N ASN A 53 -0.61 13.05 -2.38
CA ASN A 53 -1.11 14.27 -3.02
C ASN A 53 -0.87 14.29 -4.54
N ILE A 54 -0.87 13.12 -5.18
CA ILE A 54 -0.71 12.98 -6.63
C ILE A 54 -2.07 12.72 -7.23
N ARG A 55 -2.49 13.59 -8.15
CA ARG A 55 -3.73 13.38 -8.91
C ARG A 55 -3.60 12.12 -9.72
N SER A 56 -4.58 11.24 -9.60
CA SER A 56 -4.58 9.90 -10.18
C SER A 56 -5.27 9.85 -11.55
N ASP A 57 -5.48 11.01 -12.17
CA ASP A 57 -6.26 11.21 -13.39
C ASP A 57 -5.56 10.64 -14.65
N ASP A 58 -4.33 10.15 -14.48
CA ASP A 58 -3.36 9.92 -15.56
C ASP A 58 -3.20 8.45 -15.99
N PHE A 59 -3.86 7.48 -15.35
CA PHE A 59 -3.71 6.08 -15.77
C PHE A 59 -4.96 5.20 -15.58
N TYR A 60 -5.09 4.23 -16.49
CA TYR A 60 -6.24 3.32 -16.59
C TYR A 60 -5.85 1.85 -16.49
N ASN A 61 -4.58 1.53 -16.18
CA ASN A 61 -4.09 0.17 -16.08
C ASN A 61 -3.03 -0.01 -14.98
N VAL A 62 -2.92 -1.23 -14.47
CA VAL A 62 -2.06 -1.57 -13.32
C VAL A 62 -0.58 -1.29 -13.58
N HIS A 63 -0.12 -1.45 -14.83
CA HIS A 63 1.29 -1.29 -15.20
C HIS A 63 1.75 0.16 -15.11
N ASP A 64 0.93 1.09 -15.63
CA ASP A 64 1.24 2.51 -15.56
C ASP A 64 1.13 3.02 -14.12
N GLY A 65 0.09 2.60 -13.38
CA GLY A 65 -0.02 2.89 -11.95
C GLY A 65 1.18 2.41 -11.15
N LYS A 66 1.69 1.21 -11.44
CA LYS A 66 2.90 0.64 -10.82
C LYS A 66 4.12 1.52 -11.05
N LYS A 67 4.33 2.02 -12.29
CA LYS A 67 5.44 2.91 -12.61
C LYS A 67 5.32 4.26 -11.91
N ILE A 68 4.13 4.85 -11.92
CA ILE A 68 3.87 6.15 -11.27
C ILE A 68 4.12 6.01 -9.78
N LEU A 69 3.63 4.95 -9.13
CA LEU A 69 3.90 4.66 -7.73
C LEU A 69 5.39 4.53 -7.43
N ALA A 70 6.12 3.71 -8.19
CA ALA A 70 7.56 3.51 -8.01
C ALA A 70 8.33 4.84 -8.01
N ASN A 71 8.03 5.70 -8.98
CA ASN A 71 8.65 7.02 -9.11
C ASN A 71 8.22 7.94 -7.96
N SER A 72 6.94 7.92 -7.62
CA SER A 72 6.31 8.78 -6.63
C SER A 72 6.72 8.46 -5.20
N LEU A 73 7.03 7.20 -4.90
CA LEU A 73 7.47 6.75 -3.59
C LEU A 73 8.98 6.94 -3.39
N SER A 74 9.74 7.04 -4.48
CA SER A 74 11.20 7.11 -4.44
C SER A 74 11.70 8.21 -3.51
N ASN A 75 12.74 7.89 -2.73
CA ASN A 75 13.41 8.79 -1.77
C ASN A 75 12.54 9.33 -0.62
N LYS A 76 11.28 8.93 -0.48
CA LYS A 76 10.41 9.33 0.65
C LYS A 76 10.46 8.31 1.78
N LYS A 77 10.54 8.79 3.03
CA LYS A 77 10.38 7.93 4.21
C LYS A 77 8.88 7.66 4.42
N ILE A 78 8.41 6.48 4.00
CA ILE A 78 6.99 6.09 4.04
C ILE A 78 6.71 5.03 5.10
N LEU A 79 5.54 5.12 5.74
CA LEU A 79 4.90 4.02 6.44
C LEU A 79 3.72 3.50 5.60
N LEU A 80 3.83 2.29 5.07
CA LEU A 80 2.79 1.67 4.25
C LEU A 80 2.28 0.41 4.94
N VAL A 81 0.97 0.34 5.18
CA VAL A 81 0.31 -0.89 5.65
C VAL A 81 -0.56 -1.46 4.56
N LEU A 82 -0.33 -2.74 4.23
CA LEU A 82 -1.08 -3.52 3.27
C LEU A 82 -1.83 -4.62 4.01
N ASP A 83 -3.13 -4.46 4.22
CA ASP A 83 -3.95 -5.37 5.02
C ASP A 83 -4.68 -6.42 4.16
N ASP A 84 -4.73 -7.65 4.66
CA ASP A 84 -5.37 -8.83 4.03
C ASP A 84 -4.85 -9.14 2.62
N VAL A 85 -3.52 -9.15 2.45
CA VAL A 85 -2.87 -9.59 1.21
C VAL A 85 -2.86 -11.12 1.13
N ASN A 86 -3.26 -11.67 -0.02
CA ASN A 86 -3.31 -13.12 -0.25
C ASN A 86 -2.58 -13.60 -1.52
N GLU A 87 -2.12 -12.69 -2.38
CA GLU A 87 -1.41 -13.03 -3.61
C GLU A 87 -0.16 -12.17 -3.82
N LEU A 88 0.89 -12.78 -4.39
CA LEU A 88 2.14 -12.08 -4.68
C LEU A 88 1.95 -10.94 -5.71
N SER A 89 1.06 -11.13 -6.67
CA SER A 89 0.70 -10.16 -7.71
C SER A 89 0.22 -8.82 -7.12
N GLN A 90 -0.43 -8.85 -5.96
CA GLN A 90 -0.88 -7.66 -5.24
C GLN A 90 0.31 -6.89 -4.69
N LEU A 91 1.26 -7.57 -4.05
CA LEU A 91 2.51 -6.96 -3.57
C LEU A 91 3.34 -6.42 -4.73
N GLU A 92 3.44 -7.17 -5.82
CA GLU A 92 4.15 -6.75 -7.03
C GLU A 92 3.60 -5.45 -7.63
N SER A 93 2.29 -5.20 -7.46
CA SER A 93 1.61 -4.03 -8.01
C SER A 93 1.66 -2.81 -7.09
N LEU A 94 1.92 -3.00 -5.80
CA LEU A 94 1.78 -1.97 -4.75
C LEU A 94 3.11 -1.62 -4.05
N ALA A 95 3.96 -2.61 -3.77
CA ALA A 95 5.14 -2.43 -2.91
C ALA A 95 6.24 -3.48 -3.19
N TRP A 96 6.60 -3.67 -4.47
CA TRP A 96 7.42 -4.81 -4.88
C TRP A 96 8.88 -4.76 -4.43
N LYS A 97 9.55 -3.63 -4.66
CA LYS A 97 11.01 -3.55 -4.48
C LYS A 97 11.41 -2.47 -3.49
N GLN A 98 12.55 -2.69 -2.84
CA GLN A 98 13.08 -1.76 -1.85
C GLN A 98 13.45 -0.40 -2.48
N GLU A 99 13.85 -0.35 -3.75
CA GLU A 99 14.25 0.90 -4.41
C GLU A 99 13.08 1.88 -4.61
N TRP A 100 11.84 1.40 -4.42
CA TRP A 100 10.66 2.26 -4.43
C TRP A 100 10.61 3.19 -3.23
N PHE A 101 11.36 2.89 -2.16
CA PHE A 101 11.18 3.53 -0.87
C PHE A 101 12.46 4.22 -0.40
N GLY A 102 12.30 5.38 0.23
CA GLY A 102 13.41 6.09 0.86
C GLY A 102 13.93 5.39 2.12
N LYS A 103 15.14 5.75 2.54
CA LYS A 103 15.75 5.25 3.78
C LYS A 103 14.84 5.49 4.99
N GLY A 104 14.71 4.49 5.84
CA GLY A 104 13.90 4.56 7.07
C GLY A 104 12.40 4.30 6.86
N SER A 105 11.97 3.98 5.63
CA SER A 105 10.61 3.52 5.35
C SER A 105 10.31 2.19 6.02
N ARG A 106 9.02 1.95 6.31
CA ARG A 106 8.52 0.69 6.86
C ARG A 106 7.29 0.26 6.09
N ILE A 107 7.29 -1.01 5.67
CA ILE A 107 6.16 -1.64 4.99
C ILE A 107 5.67 -2.77 5.90
N ILE A 108 4.41 -2.73 6.31
CA ILE A 108 3.77 -3.74 7.14
C ILE A 108 2.73 -4.43 6.28
N ILE A 109 2.82 -5.76 6.22
CA ILE A 109 1.89 -6.57 5.43
C ILE A 109 1.19 -7.51 6.39
N THR A 110 -0.14 -7.52 6.37
CA THR A 110 -0.91 -8.59 7.00
C THR A 110 -1.37 -9.57 5.91
N THR A 111 -1.26 -10.86 6.22
CA THR A 111 -1.65 -11.94 5.32
C THR A 111 -2.60 -12.88 6.01
N ARG A 112 -3.41 -13.61 5.26
CA ARG A 112 -4.30 -14.64 5.82
C ARG A 112 -3.57 -15.93 6.21
#